data_AF-A0A371K208-F1
#
_entry.id   AF-A0A371K208-F1
#
_cell.length_a   1.000
_cell.length_b   1.000
_cell.length_c   1.000
_cell.angle_alpha   90.00
_cell.angle_beta   90.00
_cell.angle_gamma   90.00
#
_symmetry.space_group_name_H-M   'P 1'
#
loop_
_entity.id
_entity.type
_entity.pdbx_description
1 polymer ?
#
loop_
_entity_poly.entity_id
_entity_poly.type
_entity_poly.pdbx_seq_one_letter_code
_entity_poly.pdbx_strand_id
1 'polypeptide(L)'
;MFVLLALCAPFAQAQQIGLQNHGTYVYDFYNGLARIRNLTSTGWTQLPNHPYEPLWFHYGVQNATPPAGTTTQAMRFWFRSDGYFTQSPNEHLAVMIKGTWTPDNPKTPQSEAFIQGRGLLMGATSPASSAVELWGGTQSTVPPASWSSGLQDYTWYLVTLHVNAVGVGYDIRDTAGNIVHSHSLADTWYPNLPTHQAGWFIAATNGGGNTNWSLTFSDVQIWWF
;
A
#
# COMPACT_ATOMS: atom_id res chain seq x y z
N MET A 1 2.85 51.07 -16.72
CA MET A 1 1.83 50.01 -16.67
C MET A 1 2.47 48.76 -17.27
N PHE A 2 3.00 47.87 -16.43
CA PHE A 2 3.69 46.65 -16.86
C PHE A 2 2.68 45.50 -16.93
N VAL A 3 2.51 44.92 -18.11
CA VAL A 3 1.70 43.71 -18.32
C VAL A 3 2.61 42.51 -18.11
N LEU A 4 2.40 41.79 -17.01
CA LEU A 4 3.06 40.54 -16.68
C LEU A 4 2.43 39.42 -17.53
N LEU A 5 3.13 38.98 -18.58
CA LEU A 5 2.78 37.79 -19.35
C LEU A 5 3.08 36.55 -18.51
N ALA A 6 2.04 35.93 -17.95
CA ALA A 6 2.12 34.61 -17.35
C ALA A 6 2.29 33.57 -18.46
N LEU A 7 3.51 33.02 -18.58
CA LEU A 7 3.81 31.84 -19.37
C LEU A 7 3.17 30.63 -18.69
N CYS A 8 1.97 30.25 -19.16
CA CYS A 8 1.46 28.90 -18.96
C CYS A 8 2.36 27.95 -19.77
N ALA A 9 3.37 27.37 -19.12
CA ALA A 9 4.07 26.23 -19.68
C ALA A 9 3.07 25.06 -19.82
N PRO A 10 2.98 24.38 -20.97
CA PRO A 10 2.18 23.18 -21.09
C PRO A 10 2.72 22.13 -20.10
N PHE A 11 1.84 21.57 -19.26
CA PHE A 11 2.15 20.37 -18.51
C PHE A 11 2.68 19.33 -19.50
N ALA A 12 3.98 19.04 -19.41
CA ALA A 12 4.58 17.95 -20.14
C ALA A 12 3.77 16.69 -19.80
N GLN A 13 3.30 15.97 -20.82
CA GLN A 13 2.74 14.64 -20.65
C GLN A 13 3.77 13.82 -19.85
N ALA A 14 3.48 13.57 -18.57
CA ALA A 14 4.22 12.60 -17.80
C ALA A 14 4.22 11.31 -18.62
N GLN A 15 5.38 10.91 -19.12
CA GLN A 15 5.53 9.64 -19.80
C GLN A 15 5.10 8.57 -18.81
N GLN A 16 3.92 8.01 -19.05
CA GLN A 16 3.28 6.99 -18.22
C GLN A 16 4.02 5.65 -18.40
N ILE A 17 5.29 5.60 -17.96
CA ILE A 17 6.12 4.40 -17.95
C ILE A 17 5.78 3.67 -16.66
N GLY A 18 4.61 3.04 -16.65
CA GLY A 18 4.14 2.22 -15.55
C GLY A 18 3.55 0.94 -16.10
N LEU A 19 3.87 -0.18 -15.45
CA LEU A 19 3.06 -1.40 -15.53
C LEU A 19 1.65 -1.03 -15.04
N GLN A 20 0.79 -0.58 -15.95
CA GLN A 20 -0.61 -0.35 -15.66
C GLN A 20 -1.27 -1.71 -15.55
N ASN A 21 -1.45 -2.17 -14.32
CA ASN A 21 -2.24 -3.35 -14.06
C ASN A 21 -3.64 -2.91 -13.66
N HIS A 22 -4.49 -2.66 -14.67
CA HIS A 22 -5.91 -2.30 -14.51
C HIS A 22 -6.79 -3.48 -14.04
N GLY A 23 -6.27 -4.31 -13.14
CA GLY A 23 -7.00 -5.43 -12.57
C GLY A 23 -7.69 -5.01 -11.28
N THR A 24 -8.86 -5.60 -11.03
CA THR A 24 -9.45 -5.66 -9.69
C THR A 24 -8.97 -6.94 -9.01
N TYR A 25 -8.43 -6.80 -7.81
CA TYR A 25 -7.90 -7.88 -6.99
C TYR A 25 -8.76 -8.02 -5.74
N VAL A 26 -9.19 -9.23 -5.44
CA VAL A 26 -9.88 -9.57 -4.19
C VAL A 26 -8.98 -10.48 -3.38
N TYR A 27 -8.68 -10.07 -2.16
CA TYR A 27 -8.12 -10.91 -1.11
C TYR A 27 -9.28 -11.35 -0.24
N ASP A 28 -9.35 -12.64 0.02
CA ASP A 28 -10.40 -13.23 0.83
C ASP A 28 -9.76 -14.17 1.84
N PHE A 29 -10.24 -14.09 3.08
CA PHE A 29 -10.02 -15.11 4.08
C PHE A 29 -11.35 -15.79 4.36
N TYR A 30 -11.50 -17.01 3.87
CA TYR A 30 -12.74 -17.76 3.94
C TYR A 30 -12.48 -19.17 4.47
N ASN A 31 -13.16 -19.54 5.56
CA ASN A 31 -13.03 -20.84 6.22
C ASN A 31 -11.56 -21.21 6.54
N GLY A 32 -10.80 -20.27 7.09
CA GLY A 32 -9.41 -20.52 7.47
C GLY A 32 -8.42 -20.52 6.30
N LEU A 33 -8.88 -20.22 5.08
CA LEU A 33 -8.06 -20.24 3.87
C LEU A 33 -7.99 -18.86 3.25
N ALA A 34 -6.77 -18.47 2.90
CA ALA A 34 -6.52 -17.25 2.19
C ALA A 34 -6.46 -17.44 0.68
N ARG A 35 -7.06 -16.50 -0.04
CA ARG A 35 -7.21 -16.59 -1.49
C ARG A 35 -7.01 -15.21 -2.10
N ILE A 36 -6.39 -15.19 -3.26
CA ILE A 36 -6.35 -14.01 -4.12
C ILE A 36 -7.08 -14.34 -5.43
N ARG A 37 -7.85 -13.39 -5.93
CA ARG A 37 -8.46 -13.49 -7.26
C ARG A 37 -8.28 -12.18 -7.99
N ASN A 38 -7.80 -12.27 -9.23
CA ASN A 38 -8.00 -11.20 -10.19
C ASN A 38 -9.42 -11.34 -10.75
N LEU A 39 -10.27 -10.31 -10.71
CA LEU A 39 -11.66 -10.44 -11.17
C LEU A 39 -11.78 -10.72 -12.67
N THR A 40 -10.73 -10.46 -13.45
CA THR A 40 -10.67 -10.87 -14.87
C THR A 40 -10.37 -12.37 -15.04
N SER A 41 -9.97 -13.08 -13.98
CA SER A 41 -9.82 -14.54 -13.98
C SER A 41 -11.07 -15.24 -13.44
N THR A 42 -11.40 -16.39 -14.04
CA THR A 42 -12.58 -17.21 -13.67
C THR A 42 -12.38 -18.05 -12.42
N GLY A 43 -11.16 -18.13 -11.87
CA GLY A 43 -10.83 -18.92 -10.70
C GLY A 43 -10.14 -18.12 -9.59
N TRP A 44 -10.21 -18.66 -8.38
CA TRP A 44 -9.40 -18.25 -7.24
C TRP A 44 -8.01 -18.88 -7.34
N THR A 45 -6.97 -18.10 -7.07
CA THR A 45 -5.64 -18.62 -6.81
C THR A 45 -5.52 -18.78 -5.29
N GLN A 46 -5.50 -20.03 -4.82
CA GLN A 46 -5.17 -20.30 -3.43
C GLN A 46 -3.70 -19.94 -3.20
N LEU A 47 -3.44 -19.09 -2.21
CA LEU A 47 -2.08 -18.79 -1.81
C LEU A 47 -1.54 -19.97 -0.98
N PRO A 48 -0.26 -20.35 -1.13
CA PRO A 48 0.31 -21.43 -0.33
C PRO A 48 0.18 -21.09 1.16
N ASN A 49 -0.23 -22.08 1.97
CA ASN A 49 -0.23 -21.94 3.42
C ASN A 49 1.20 -21.71 3.90
N HIS A 50 1.48 -20.56 4.52
CA HIS A 50 2.81 -20.27 5.04
C HIS A 50 3.02 -20.96 6.40
N PRO A 51 4.14 -21.70 6.61
CA PRO A 51 4.35 -22.50 7.82
C PRO A 51 4.83 -21.71 9.04
N TYR A 52 5.18 -20.43 8.89
CA TYR A 52 5.67 -19.58 9.97
C TYR A 52 4.79 -18.32 10.07
N GLU A 53 3.90 -18.28 11.08
CA GLU A 53 3.24 -17.05 11.62
C GLU A 53 2.21 -16.36 10.67
N PRO A 54 1.34 -15.43 11.14
CA PRO A 54 0.00 -15.20 10.58
C PRO A 54 0.02 -14.66 9.14
N LEU A 55 -0.10 -15.58 8.19
CA LEU A 55 -0.51 -15.43 6.80
C LEU A 55 -0.43 -13.99 6.25
N TRP A 56 0.77 -13.55 5.89
CA TRP A 56 0.93 -12.33 5.11
C TRP A 56 0.68 -12.65 3.63
N PHE A 57 -0.24 -11.92 2.98
CA PHE A 57 -0.54 -12.10 1.56
C PHE A 57 0.11 -11.03 0.73
N HIS A 58 1.17 -11.33 -0.01
CA HIS A 58 1.86 -10.28 -0.76
C HIS A 58 1.49 -10.35 -2.24
N TYR A 59 1.10 -9.21 -2.79
CA TYR A 59 0.98 -9.01 -4.23
C TYR A 59 1.73 -7.76 -4.64
N GLY A 60 2.58 -7.89 -5.65
CA GLY A 60 3.28 -6.75 -6.23
C GLY A 60 4.54 -7.16 -6.95
N VAL A 61 5.43 -6.18 -7.12
CA VAL A 61 6.73 -6.36 -7.77
C VAL A 61 7.82 -6.29 -6.71
N GLN A 62 8.52 -7.42 -6.50
CA GLN A 62 9.56 -7.59 -5.49
C GLN A 62 10.66 -6.54 -5.58
N ASN A 63 11.22 -6.38 -6.77
CA ASN A 63 12.26 -5.41 -7.05
C ASN A 63 12.09 -4.91 -8.48
N ALA A 64 12.30 -3.61 -8.67
CA ALA A 64 12.27 -2.96 -9.98
C ALA A 64 13.29 -1.82 -9.98
N THR A 65 13.57 -1.29 -11.16
CA THR A 65 14.40 -0.09 -11.33
C THR A 65 13.50 1.11 -11.71
N PRO A 66 13.68 2.30 -11.09
CA PRO A 66 12.99 3.51 -11.49
C PRO A 66 13.26 3.86 -12.97
N PRO A 67 12.28 4.44 -13.69
CA PRO A 67 12.53 5.07 -14.98
C PRO A 67 13.58 6.18 -14.85
N ALA A 68 14.44 6.32 -15.87
CA ALA A 68 15.51 7.31 -15.87
C ALA A 68 14.96 8.74 -15.67
N GLY A 69 15.63 9.52 -14.80
CA GLY A 69 15.27 10.92 -14.52
C GLY A 69 14.08 11.12 -13.57
N THR A 70 13.39 10.05 -13.16
CA THR A 70 12.29 10.14 -12.20
C THR A 70 12.79 9.98 -10.76
N THR A 71 12.11 10.63 -9.82
CA THR A 71 12.54 10.61 -8.40
C THR A 71 11.41 10.17 -7.47
N THR A 72 10.17 10.40 -7.90
CA THR A 72 8.96 10.10 -7.14
C THR A 72 8.27 8.89 -7.74
N GLN A 73 8.00 7.88 -6.90
CA GLN A 73 7.05 6.83 -7.24
C GLN A 73 5.71 7.17 -6.61
N ALA A 74 4.63 6.91 -7.32
CA ALA A 74 3.30 7.00 -6.76
C ALA A 74 2.45 5.78 -7.11
N MET A 75 1.47 5.52 -6.26
CA MET A 75 0.47 4.49 -6.42
C MET A 75 -0.91 5.05 -6.12
N ARG A 76 -1.91 4.64 -6.90
CA ARG A 76 -3.32 4.97 -6.70
C ARG A 76 -4.15 3.72 -6.86
N PHE A 77 -5.14 3.52 -6.00
CA PHE A 77 -6.09 2.43 -6.12
C PHE A 77 -7.38 2.75 -5.39
N TRP A 78 -8.46 2.14 -5.83
CA TRP A 78 -9.68 2.02 -5.05
C TRP A 78 -9.54 0.85 -4.08
N PHE A 79 -10.04 1.03 -2.86
CA PHE A 79 -9.99 0.06 -1.78
C PHE A 79 -11.34 -0.04 -1.07
N ARG A 80 -11.78 -1.27 -0.80
CA ARG A 80 -12.94 -1.55 0.06
C ARG A 80 -12.65 -2.78 0.90
N SER A 81 -13.00 -2.68 2.18
CA SER A 81 -13.02 -3.82 3.09
C SER A 81 -14.45 -4.30 3.26
N ASP A 82 -14.65 -5.62 3.27
CA ASP A 82 -15.87 -6.27 3.73
C ASP A 82 -15.53 -7.10 4.98
N GLY A 83 -15.63 -6.46 6.14
CA GLY A 83 -15.47 -7.09 7.44
C GLY A 83 -14.05 -7.12 8.00
N TYR A 84 -13.02 -6.64 7.28
CA TYR A 84 -11.65 -6.63 7.79
C TYR A 84 -11.52 -5.75 9.03
N PHE A 85 -11.99 -4.51 8.99
CA PHE A 85 -11.81 -3.59 10.11
C PHE A 85 -12.65 -3.96 11.33
N THR A 86 -13.83 -4.55 11.13
CA THR A 86 -14.71 -5.00 12.22
C THR A 86 -14.34 -6.36 12.80
N GLN A 87 -13.93 -7.33 11.97
CA GLN A 87 -13.67 -8.70 12.41
C GLN A 87 -12.21 -8.97 12.75
N SER A 88 -11.30 -8.12 12.27
CA SER A 88 -9.86 -8.20 12.50
C SER A 88 -9.34 -6.90 13.16
N PRO A 89 -9.86 -6.50 14.34
CA PRO A 89 -9.60 -5.19 14.95
C PRO A 89 -8.17 -5.01 15.47
N ASN A 90 -7.32 -6.03 15.38
CA ASN A 90 -5.90 -6.04 15.75
C ASN A 90 -4.98 -6.19 14.53
N GLU A 91 -5.52 -6.20 13.31
CA GLU A 91 -4.77 -6.45 12.07
C GLU A 91 -4.56 -5.20 11.24
N HIS A 92 -3.54 -5.23 10.37
CA HIS A 92 -3.22 -4.11 9.50
C HIS A 92 -2.94 -4.56 8.07
N LEU A 93 -3.33 -3.70 7.15
CA LEU A 93 -3.03 -3.76 5.73
C LEU A 93 -1.84 -2.86 5.46
N ALA A 94 -0.73 -3.44 5.00
CA ALA A 94 0.46 -2.75 4.54
C ALA A 94 0.43 -2.54 3.02
N VAL A 95 0.74 -1.32 2.59
CA VAL A 95 0.95 -0.96 1.19
C VAL A 95 2.33 -0.33 1.08
N MET A 96 3.24 -1.00 0.38
CA MET A 96 4.60 -0.52 0.13
C MET A 96 4.73 0.05 -1.28
N ILE A 97 5.46 1.14 -1.42
CA ILE A 97 6.08 1.54 -2.68
C ILE A 97 7.53 1.98 -2.47
N LYS A 98 8.27 2.11 -3.57
CA LYS A 98 9.68 2.48 -3.61
C LYS A 98 10.52 1.61 -2.67
N GLY A 99 10.29 0.31 -2.74
CA GLY A 99 10.93 -0.66 -1.87
C GLY A 99 11.49 -1.87 -2.60
N THR A 100 12.04 -2.78 -1.81
CA THR A 100 12.41 -4.12 -2.20
C THR A 100 11.89 -5.08 -1.15
N TRP A 101 11.31 -6.18 -1.61
CA TRP A 101 10.89 -7.24 -0.73
C TRP A 101 11.28 -8.60 -1.29
N THR A 102 11.74 -9.51 -0.43
CA THR A 102 11.90 -10.93 -0.76
C THR A 102 10.74 -11.70 -0.12
N PRO A 103 10.05 -12.58 -0.87
CA PRO A 103 9.09 -13.49 -0.27
C PRO A 103 9.85 -14.39 0.71
N ASP A 104 9.23 -14.71 1.84
CA ASP A 104 9.72 -15.77 2.70
C ASP A 104 9.78 -17.04 1.87
N ASN A 105 10.99 -17.49 1.54
CA ASN A 105 11.18 -18.84 1.07
C ASN A 105 11.25 -19.70 2.34
N PRO A 106 10.43 -20.77 2.47
CA PRO A 106 10.33 -21.57 3.69
C PRO A 106 11.61 -22.33 4.04
N LYS A 107 12.61 -22.34 3.14
CA LYS A 107 13.95 -22.87 3.38
C LYS A 107 14.97 -21.80 3.80
N THR A 108 14.58 -20.54 3.73
CA THR A 108 15.44 -19.42 4.04
C THR A 108 15.28 -19.09 5.52
N PRO A 109 16.37 -18.96 6.29
CA PRO A 109 16.29 -18.48 7.68
C PRO A 109 15.50 -17.16 7.74
N GLN A 110 14.66 -17.00 8.77
CA GLN A 110 13.80 -15.83 8.98
C GLN A 110 14.56 -14.49 8.95
N SER A 111 15.89 -14.52 9.18
CA SER A 111 16.81 -13.40 9.03
C SER A 111 17.02 -12.91 7.60
N GLU A 112 16.53 -13.62 6.58
CA GLU A 112 16.69 -13.32 5.16
C GLU A 112 15.39 -12.84 4.49
N ALA A 113 14.27 -12.85 5.22
CA ALA A 113 13.05 -12.15 4.85
C ALA A 113 13.33 -10.65 4.93
N PHE A 114 13.49 -10.00 3.79
CA PHE A 114 13.91 -8.61 3.73
C PHE A 114 12.78 -7.77 3.18
N ILE A 115 12.31 -6.83 3.99
CA ILE A 115 11.38 -5.81 3.55
C ILE A 115 11.99 -4.45 3.84
N GLN A 116 12.23 -3.66 2.78
CA GLN A 116 12.69 -2.29 2.88
C GLN A 116 11.89 -1.44 1.92
N GLY A 117 11.26 -0.38 2.41
CA GLY A 117 10.52 0.54 1.57
C GLY A 117 9.86 1.64 2.37
N ARG A 118 8.93 2.34 1.72
CA ARG A 118 8.03 3.30 2.37
C ARG A 118 6.60 2.96 2.01
N GLY A 119 5.68 3.29 2.89
CA GLY A 119 4.34 2.81 2.70
C GLY A 119 3.30 3.43 3.60
N LEU A 120 2.16 2.77 3.55
CA LEU A 120 0.97 3.05 4.31
C LEU A 120 0.59 1.77 5.08
N LEU A 121 0.21 1.90 6.34
CA LEU A 121 -0.47 0.89 7.12
C LEU A 121 -1.90 1.37 7.36
N MET A 122 -2.89 0.49 7.21
CA MET A 122 -4.30 0.77 7.46
C MET A 122 -4.88 -0.33 8.35
N GLY A 123 -5.54 0.02 9.45
CA GLY A 123 -6.11 -0.96 10.38
C GLY A 123 -5.60 -0.74 11.80
N ALA A 124 -5.53 -1.78 12.62
CA ALA A 124 -5.06 -1.64 13.98
C ALA A 124 -3.57 -1.32 14.01
N THR A 125 -3.27 -0.07 14.35
CA THR A 125 -1.91 0.39 14.51
C THR A 125 -1.79 0.97 15.93
N SER A 126 -0.99 0.31 16.76
CA SER A 126 -0.97 0.48 18.22
C SER A 126 -0.80 1.95 18.65
N PRO A 127 -1.61 2.54 19.57
CA PRO A 127 -2.67 1.95 20.39
C PRO A 127 -4.12 2.29 19.95
N ALA A 128 -4.35 2.66 18.68
CA ALA A 128 -5.69 2.97 18.18
C ALA A 128 -6.25 1.83 17.31
N SER A 129 -7.52 1.46 17.53
CA SER A 129 -8.22 0.53 16.63
C SER A 129 -8.57 1.26 15.33
N SER A 130 -8.09 0.73 14.20
CA SER A 130 -8.27 1.32 12.86
C SER A 130 -7.70 2.73 12.71
N ALA A 131 -6.39 2.86 12.58
CA ALA A 131 -5.71 4.08 12.17
C ALA A 131 -4.99 3.88 10.83
N VAL A 132 -4.53 5.00 10.28
CA VAL A 132 -3.75 5.04 9.04
C VAL A 132 -2.37 5.61 9.36
N GLU A 133 -1.34 4.81 9.17
CA GLU A 133 0.04 5.11 9.52
C GLU A 133 0.96 5.12 8.30
N LEU A 134 2.01 5.93 8.36
CA LEU A 134 3.11 5.81 7.41
C LEU A 134 4.10 4.75 7.92
N TRP A 135 4.61 3.95 6.99
CA TRP A 135 5.57 2.90 7.29
C TRP A 135 6.93 3.19 6.64
N GLY A 136 8.02 2.94 7.37
CA GLY A 136 9.38 3.14 6.88
C GLY A 136 10.40 2.09 7.32
N GLY A 137 11.04 1.43 6.36
CA GLY A 137 12.09 0.45 6.66
C GLY A 137 11.52 -0.81 7.32
N THR A 138 12.18 -1.29 8.39
CA THR A 138 11.84 -2.56 9.06
C THR A 138 10.91 -2.42 10.26
N GLN A 139 10.45 -1.21 10.59
CA GLN A 139 9.58 -0.93 11.75
C GLN A 139 8.47 0.04 11.35
N SER A 140 7.34 0.08 12.07
CA SER A 140 6.40 1.22 11.93
C SER A 140 7.07 2.46 12.51
N THR A 141 7.17 3.52 11.74
CA THR A 141 8.11 4.64 12.01
C THR A 141 7.44 5.89 12.50
N VAL A 142 6.11 5.92 12.47
CA VAL A 142 5.36 7.04 13.00
C VAL A 142 4.54 6.49 14.15
N PRO A 143 4.52 7.15 15.33
CA PRO A 143 3.43 6.91 16.27
C PRO A 143 2.13 7.02 15.46
N PRO A 144 1.10 6.18 15.72
CA PRO A 144 -0.20 6.32 15.06
C PRO A 144 -0.50 7.78 14.97
N ALA A 145 -0.85 8.24 13.77
CA ALA A 145 -1.37 9.58 13.60
C ALA A 145 -2.46 9.69 14.66
N SER A 146 -2.09 10.28 15.79
CA SER A 146 -2.90 10.21 16.99
C SER A 146 -4.14 10.96 16.55
N TRP A 147 -5.27 10.25 16.51
CA TRP A 147 -6.60 10.79 16.19
C TRP A 147 -7.09 10.74 14.72
N SER A 148 -6.56 9.88 13.84
CA SER A 148 -7.31 9.55 12.62
C SER A 148 -8.51 8.66 12.96
N SER A 149 -9.72 9.01 12.50
CA SER A 149 -10.86 8.08 12.56
C SER A 149 -10.55 6.81 11.78
N GLY A 150 -11.08 5.66 12.20
CA GLY A 150 -10.92 4.45 11.40
C GLY A 150 -11.63 4.49 10.06
N LEU A 151 -11.03 3.80 9.09
CA LEU A 151 -11.72 3.42 7.86
C LEU A 151 -12.86 2.46 8.20
N GLN A 152 -13.94 2.54 7.44
CA GLN A 152 -15.14 1.76 7.67
C GLN A 152 -15.24 0.61 6.68
N ASP A 153 -15.75 -0.52 7.14
CA ASP A 153 -16.16 -1.62 6.26
C ASP A 153 -17.28 -1.16 5.31
N TYR A 154 -17.43 -1.88 4.21
CA TYR A 154 -18.41 -1.70 3.15
C TYR A 154 -18.33 -0.36 2.41
N THR A 155 -17.29 0.45 2.67
CA THR A 155 -17.06 1.76 2.07
C THR A 155 -15.90 1.70 1.07
N TRP A 156 -16.08 2.34 -0.09
CA TRP A 156 -15.03 2.52 -1.08
C TRP A 156 -14.22 3.78 -0.79
N TYR A 157 -12.89 3.63 -0.84
CA TYR A 157 -11.93 4.70 -0.68
C TYR A 157 -10.98 4.76 -1.87
N LEU A 158 -10.67 5.96 -2.34
CA LEU A 158 -9.58 6.21 -3.27
C LEU A 158 -8.33 6.55 -2.47
N VAL A 159 -7.30 5.71 -2.57
CA VAL A 159 -6.02 5.92 -1.90
C VAL A 159 -5.00 6.40 -2.93
N THR A 160 -4.28 7.46 -2.61
CA THR A 160 -3.08 7.90 -3.33
C THR A 160 -1.90 7.92 -2.38
N LEU A 161 -0.81 7.26 -2.74
CA LEU A 161 0.45 7.23 -2.00
C LEU A 161 1.58 7.70 -2.91
N HIS A 162 2.50 8.51 -2.41
CA HIS A 162 3.69 8.93 -3.13
C HIS A 162 4.92 8.91 -2.23
N VAL A 163 6.06 8.51 -2.77
CA VAL A 163 7.34 8.42 -2.08
C VAL A 163 8.44 9.00 -2.97
N ASN A 164 9.27 9.86 -2.40
CA ASN A 164 10.47 10.38 -3.03
C ASN A 164 11.64 10.43 -2.03
N ALA A 165 12.74 11.08 -2.40
CA ALA A 165 13.91 11.21 -1.53
C ALA A 165 13.68 12.11 -0.30
N VAL A 166 12.66 12.95 -0.31
CA VAL A 166 12.33 13.88 0.78
C VAL A 166 11.40 13.22 1.79
N GLY A 167 10.54 12.29 1.36
CA GLY A 167 9.49 11.80 2.23
C GLY A 167 8.50 10.84 1.57
N VAL A 168 7.46 10.56 2.35
CA VAL A 168 6.29 9.79 1.93
C VAL A 168 5.03 10.58 2.30
N GLY A 169 4.02 10.54 1.44
CA GLY A 169 2.73 11.15 1.72
C GLY A 169 1.59 10.40 1.08
N TYR A 170 0.40 10.57 1.65
CA TYR A 170 -0.81 9.95 1.16
C TYR A 170 -2.03 10.88 1.27
N ASP A 171 -3.04 10.61 0.45
CA ASP A 171 -4.41 11.02 0.68
C ASP A 171 -5.36 9.82 0.50
N ILE A 172 -6.44 9.82 1.27
CA ILE A 172 -7.54 8.86 1.21
C ILE A 172 -8.83 9.65 1.07
N ARG A 173 -9.59 9.36 0.01
CA ARG A 173 -10.84 10.04 -0.30
C ARG A 173 -12.00 9.07 -0.30
N ASP A 174 -13.19 9.56 0.07
CA ASP A 174 -14.43 8.81 -0.12
C ASP A 174 -14.91 8.85 -1.59
N THR A 175 -16.01 8.18 -1.90
CA THR A 175 -16.60 8.17 -3.25
C THR A 175 -17.18 9.50 -3.70
N ALA A 176 -17.43 10.43 -2.78
CA ALA A 176 -17.82 11.80 -3.08
C ALA A 176 -16.61 12.72 -3.35
N GLY A 177 -15.38 12.21 -3.15
CA GLY A 177 -14.13 12.91 -3.36
C GLY A 177 -13.63 13.71 -2.16
N ASN A 178 -14.31 13.63 -1.01
CA ASN A 178 -13.89 14.29 0.23
C ASN A 178 -12.66 13.59 0.79
N ILE A 179 -11.70 14.37 1.29
CA ILE A 179 -10.52 13.82 1.98
C ILE A 179 -10.98 13.30 3.35
N VAL A 180 -10.82 12.00 3.57
CA VAL A 180 -11.07 11.32 4.85
C VAL A 180 -9.79 11.30 5.67
N HIS A 181 -8.65 11.03 5.03
CA HIS A 181 -7.32 11.11 5.63
C HIS A 181 -6.32 11.71 4.67
N SER A 182 -5.36 12.46 5.21
CA SER A 182 -4.18 12.87 4.47
C SER A 182 -3.03 13.11 5.43
N HIS A 183 -1.85 12.67 5.05
CA HIS A 183 -0.64 12.94 5.81
C HIS A 183 0.59 12.93 4.92
N SER A 184 1.63 13.62 5.35
CA SER A 184 2.95 13.58 4.73
C SER A 184 4.03 13.69 5.79
N LEU A 185 5.08 12.90 5.64
CA LEU A 185 6.21 12.89 6.55
C LEU A 185 7.50 13.09 5.75
N ALA A 186 8.33 14.02 6.20
CA ALA A 186 9.71 14.11 5.74
C ALA A 186 10.51 12.94 6.28
N ASP A 187 11.32 12.30 5.45
CA ASP A 187 12.10 11.11 5.78
C ASP A 187 13.37 11.47 6.57
N THR A 188 13.18 12.08 7.74
CA THR A 188 14.28 12.47 8.63
C THR A 188 14.80 11.30 9.45
N TRP A 189 13.98 10.27 9.66
CA TRP A 189 14.33 9.08 10.45
C TRP A 189 14.99 7.98 9.62
N TYR A 190 14.75 7.92 8.30
CA TYR A 190 15.34 6.92 7.42
C TYR A 190 15.88 7.55 6.12
N PRO A 191 16.79 8.54 6.20
CA PRO A 191 17.20 9.40 5.07
C PRO A 191 17.92 8.68 3.91
N ASN A 192 18.13 7.37 4.02
CA ASN A 192 18.92 6.56 3.09
C ASN A 192 18.07 5.53 2.35
N LEU A 193 16.80 5.83 2.02
CA LEU A 193 16.05 4.95 1.12
C LEU A 193 16.84 4.83 -0.20
N PRO A 194 17.28 3.62 -0.59
CA PRO A 194 18.11 3.50 -1.78
C PRO A 194 17.36 4.00 -3.02
N THR A 195 17.97 4.94 -3.73
CA THR A 195 17.31 5.64 -4.85
C THR A 195 16.95 4.72 -6.01
N HIS A 196 17.57 3.55 -6.08
CA HIS A 196 17.35 2.53 -7.11
C HIS A 196 16.18 1.58 -6.82
N GLN A 197 15.48 1.70 -5.68
CA GLN A 197 14.33 0.85 -5.36
C GLN A 197 13.06 1.36 -6.04
N ALA A 198 12.32 0.44 -6.67
CA ALA A 198 11.05 0.71 -7.35
C ALA A 198 10.00 -0.39 -7.16
N GLY A 199 10.27 -1.39 -6.32
CA GLY A 199 9.32 -2.44 -5.98
C GLY A 199 8.17 -1.91 -5.13
N TRP A 200 7.11 -2.70 -5.05
CA TRP A 200 5.89 -2.40 -4.33
C TRP A 200 5.19 -3.69 -3.91
N PHE A 201 4.36 -3.60 -2.88
CA PHE A 201 3.41 -4.66 -2.57
C PHE A 201 2.18 -4.12 -1.84
N ILE A 202 1.14 -4.93 -1.82
CA ILE A 202 -0.01 -4.82 -0.92
C ILE A 202 -0.04 -6.12 -0.11
N ALA A 203 -0.12 -6.01 1.22
CA ALA A 203 -0.18 -7.14 2.12
C ALA A 203 -1.07 -6.93 3.33
N ALA A 204 -1.91 -7.91 3.63
CA ALA A 204 -2.73 -7.91 4.84
C ALA A 204 -2.23 -8.99 5.80
N THR A 205 -2.29 -8.69 7.10
CA THR A 205 -2.07 -9.66 8.16
C THR A 205 -3.37 -10.35 8.55
N ASN A 206 -3.27 -11.58 9.06
CA ASN A 206 -4.39 -12.27 9.68
C ASN A 206 -3.96 -12.89 11.00
N GLY A 207 -4.04 -12.15 12.11
CA GLY A 207 -3.68 -12.59 13.46
C GLY A 207 -4.62 -13.61 14.09
N GLY A 208 -5.03 -14.60 13.29
CA GLY A 208 -5.54 -15.88 13.78
C GLY A 208 -7.05 -15.94 14.00
N GLY A 209 -7.81 -14.95 13.53
CA GLY A 209 -9.27 -15.02 13.52
C GLY A 209 -9.79 -15.99 12.46
N ASN A 210 -10.74 -16.86 12.82
CA ASN A 210 -11.47 -17.72 11.87
C ASN A 210 -12.69 -17.00 11.24
N THR A 211 -12.67 -15.68 11.23
CA THR A 211 -13.73 -14.82 10.76
C THR A 211 -13.56 -14.50 9.28
N ASN A 212 -14.67 -14.50 8.53
CA ASN A 212 -14.62 -14.30 7.09
C ASN A 212 -14.55 -12.80 6.77
N TRP A 213 -13.52 -12.39 6.05
CA TRP A 213 -13.37 -11.00 5.60
C TRP A 213 -12.78 -10.97 4.19
N SER A 214 -13.04 -9.89 3.46
CA SER A 214 -12.38 -9.65 2.18
C SER A 214 -11.90 -8.22 2.01
N LEU A 215 -10.83 -8.05 1.24
CA LEU A 215 -10.29 -6.77 0.82
C LEU A 215 -10.31 -6.72 -0.71
N THR A 216 -10.96 -5.70 -1.26
CA THR A 216 -11.03 -5.47 -2.70
C THR A 216 -10.20 -4.26 -3.07
N PHE A 217 -9.31 -4.43 -4.04
CA PHE A 217 -8.49 -3.39 -4.65
C PHE A 217 -8.87 -3.27 -6.12
N SER A 218 -9.18 -2.07 -6.60
CA SER A 218 -9.47 -1.82 -8.03
C SER A 218 -8.58 -0.72 -8.57
N ASP A 219 -8.34 -0.76 -9.88
CA ASP A 219 -7.63 0.28 -10.63
C ASP A 219 -6.26 0.62 -10.02
N VAL A 220 -5.49 -0.42 -9.68
CA VAL A 220 -4.15 -0.25 -9.11
C VAL A 220 -3.21 0.32 -10.18
N GLN A 221 -2.86 1.58 -10.00
CA GLN A 221 -2.02 2.34 -10.91
C GLN A 221 -0.74 2.73 -10.21
N ILE A 222 0.37 2.55 -10.91
CA ILE A 222 1.70 2.91 -10.43
C ILE A 222 2.38 3.74 -11.51
N TRP A 223 2.92 4.88 -11.12
CA TRP A 223 3.59 5.78 -12.05
C TRP A 223 4.76 6.49 -11.38
N TRP A 224 5.51 7.20 -12.21
CA TRP A 224 6.73 7.91 -11.84
C TRP A 224 6.70 9.33 -12.36
N PHE A 225 7.28 10.26 -11.59
CA PHE A 225 7.50 11.65 -11.97
C PHE A 225 8.69 12.29 -11.22
#